data_AF-A0A9Q1CPY6-F1
#
_entry.id   AF-A0A9Q1CPY6-F1
#
_cell.length_a   1.000
_cell.length_b   1.000
_cell.length_c   1.000
_cell.angle_alpha   90.00
_cell.angle_beta   90.00
_cell.angle_gamma   90.00
#
_symmetry.space_group_name_H-M   'P 1'
#
loop_
_entity.id
_entity.type
_entity.pdbx_description
1 polymer ?
#
loop_
_entity_poly.entity_id
_entity_poly.type
_entity_poly.pdbx_seq_one_letter_code
_entity_poly.pdbx_strand_id
1 'polypeptide(L)' 'MFEKAAGTSIGQLDEFEVMQLVKKLNNGVASTRVRQRFKEMTLAKKNTGDPHPTLSSIEFLDLFKEMSTRPEIYFLLVR' A
#
# COMPACT_ATOMS: atom_id res chain seq x y z
N MET A 1 -10.95 -7.97 -4.79
CA MET A 1 -10.71 -7.54 -3.38
C MET A 1 -10.33 -6.07 -3.36
N PHE A 2 -9.36 -5.66 -4.19
CA PHE A 2 -8.99 -4.27 -4.44
C PHE A 2 -10.15 -3.39 -4.93
N GLU A 3 -10.85 -3.79 -6.00
CA GLU A 3 -12.01 -3.05 -6.55
C GLU A 3 -13.15 -2.82 -5.54
N LYS A 4 -13.29 -3.70 -4.54
CA LYS A 4 -14.29 -3.54 -3.48
C LYS A 4 -13.83 -2.58 -2.37
N ALA A 5 -12.53 -2.33 -2.29
CA ALA A 5 -11.91 -1.45 -1.29
C ALA A 5 -11.67 -0.04 -1.84
N ALA A 6 -11.62 0.15 -3.16
CA ALA A 6 -11.30 1.41 -3.85
C ALA A 6 -12.46 2.42 -3.97
N GLY A 7 -13.57 2.21 -3.24
CA GLY A 7 -14.66 3.18 -3.17
C GLY A 7 -15.16 3.74 -4.51
N THR A 8 -15.78 4.92 -4.45
CA THR A 8 -16.51 5.62 -5.53
C THR A 8 -15.61 6.23 -6.61
N SER A 9 -14.28 6.22 -6.43
CA SER A 9 -13.31 6.83 -7.36
C SER A 9 -12.46 5.75 -8.04
N ILE A 10 -12.89 5.34 -9.24
CA ILE A 10 -12.16 4.62 -10.30
C ILE A 10 -10.82 4.01 -9.83
N GLY A 11 -10.86 2.83 -9.22
CA GLY A 11 -9.69 1.97 -9.05
C GLY A 11 -8.50 2.56 -8.27
N GLN A 12 -8.75 3.51 -7.37
CA GLN A 12 -7.73 4.13 -6.54
C GLN A 12 -8.08 4.02 -5.05
N LEU A 13 -7.05 3.83 -4.22
CA LEU A 13 -7.18 3.73 -2.76
C LEU A 13 -6.59 4.97 -2.08
N ASP A 14 -7.35 5.55 -1.17
CA ASP A 14 -6.83 6.56 -0.24
C ASP A 14 -6.05 5.93 0.94
N GLU A 15 -5.47 6.77 1.80
CA GLU A 15 -4.68 6.31 2.95
C GLU A 15 -5.49 5.39 3.88
N PHE A 16 -6.76 5.71 4.13
CA PHE A 16 -7.59 4.92 5.02
C PHE A 16 -7.92 3.55 4.41
N GLU A 17 -8.28 3.51 3.13
CA GLU A 17 -8.60 2.29 2.39
C GLU A 17 -7.39 1.36 2.29
N VAL A 18 -6.19 1.91 2.02
CA VAL A 18 -4.93 1.14 2.04
C VAL A 18 -4.70 0.51 3.41
N MET A 19 -4.86 1.29 4.49
CA MET A 19 -4.63 0.82 5.84
C MET A 19 -5.59 -0.31 6.23
N GLN A 20 -6.88 -0.20 5.87
CA GLN A 20 -7.86 -1.25 6.11
C GLN A 20 -7.56 -2.51 5.30
N LEU A 21 -7.20 -2.35 4.02
CA LEU A 21 -6.94 -3.47 3.13
C LEU A 21 -5.68 -4.25 3.55
N VAL A 22 -4.59 -3.54 3.90
CA VAL A 22 -3.37 -4.18 4.42
C VAL A 22 -3.66 -4.90 5.73
N LYS A 23 -4.36 -4.26 6.68
CA LYS A 23 -4.71 -4.90 7.96
C LYS A 23 -5.55 -6.17 7.77
N LYS A 24 -6.46 -6.17 6.78
CA LYS A 24 -7.29 -7.32 6.44
C LYS A 24 -6.49 -8.46 5.82
N LEU A 25 -5.50 -8.15 4.99
CA LEU A 25 -4.65 -9.14 4.31
C LEU A 25 -3.54 -9.68 5.22
N ASN A 26 -2.98 -8.82 6.07
CA ASN A 26 -1.86 -9.15 6.95
C ASN A 26 -1.92 -8.27 8.22
N ASN A 27 -2.48 -8.83 9.29
CA ASN A 27 -2.60 -8.16 10.59
C ASN A 27 -1.27 -8.00 11.33
N GLY A 28 -0.20 -8.69 10.89
CA GLY A 28 1.12 -8.64 11.52
C GLY A 28 1.95 -7.42 11.12
N VAL A 29 1.46 -6.62 10.16
CA VAL A 29 2.17 -5.42 9.70
C VAL A 29 1.81 -4.23 10.57
N ALA A 30 2.84 -3.55 11.09
CA ALA A 30 2.65 -2.33 11.88
C ALA A 30 2.04 -1.20 11.02
N SER A 31 0.91 -0.66 11.47
CA SER A 31 0.19 0.47 10.86
C SER A 31 1.09 1.67 10.57
N THR A 32 2.08 1.94 11.43
CA THR A 32 3.03 3.05 11.23
C THR A 32 3.89 2.86 9.98
N ARG A 33 4.34 1.62 9.72
CA ARG A 33 5.16 1.30 8.54
C ARG A 33 4.34 1.42 7.25
N VAL A 34 3.10 0.92 7.25
CA VAL A 34 2.18 1.05 6.10
C VAL A 34 1.94 2.53 5.78
N ARG A 35 1.66 3.33 6.80
CA ARG A 35 1.43 4.77 6.67
C ARG A 35 2.64 5.51 6.13
N GLN A 36 3.82 5.21 6.67
CA GLN A 36 5.06 5.82 6.21
C GLN A 36 5.28 5.48 4.73
N ARG A 37 5.13 4.22 4.34
CA ARG A 37 5.34 3.79 2.96
C ARG A 37 4.34 4.41 1.99
N PHE A 38 3.07 4.49 2.38
CA PHE A 38 2.04 5.20 1.61
C PHE A 38 2.44 6.65 1.34
N LYS A 39 2.91 7.37 2.37
CA LYS A 39 3.37 8.76 2.24
C LYS A 39 4.58 8.88 1.33
N GLU A 40 5.54 7.96 1.39
CA GLU A 40 6.70 7.94 0.50
C GLU A 40 6.30 7.77 -0.97
N MET A 41 5.40 6.83 -1.27
CA MET A 41 4.93 6.58 -2.64
C MET A 41 4.08 7.73 -3.19
N THR A 42 3.31 8.40 -2.32
CA THR A 42 2.45 9.51 -2.72
C THR A 42 3.17 10.87 -2.67
N LEU A 43 4.36 10.95 -2.07
CA LEU A 43 5.17 12.18 -2.00
C LEU A 43 5.53 12.70 -3.39
N ALA A 44 5.83 11.80 -4.33
CA ALA A 44 6.11 12.16 -5.73
C ALA A 44 4.89 12.80 -6.42
N LYS A 45 3.67 12.38 -6.03
CA LYS A 45 2.39 12.92 -6.55
C LYS A 45 1.96 14.22 -5.87
N LYS A 46 2.62 14.62 -4.78
CA LYS A 46 2.34 15.90 -4.10
C LYS A 46 2.69 17.11 -4.98
N ASN A 47 3.62 16.95 -5.92
CA ASN A 47 4.03 18.01 -6.85
C ASN A 47 3.02 18.25 -7.99
N THR A 48 2.06 17.34 -8.17
CA THR A 48 1.01 17.42 -9.21
C THR A 48 -0.21 18.26 -8.79
N GLY A 49 -0.24 18.79 -7.56
CA GLY A 49 -1.34 19.63 -7.06
C GLY A 49 -2.61 18.86 -6.66
N ASP A 50 -2.54 17.53 -6.60
CA ASP A 50 -3.67 16.69 -6.22
C ASP A 50 -3.95 16.80 -4.70
N PRO A 51 -5.16 17.22 -4.27
CA PRO A 51 -5.47 17.43 -2.86
C PRO A 51 -5.60 16.12 -2.07
N HIS A 52 -5.81 14.99 -2.77
CA HIS A 52 -5.99 13.68 -2.16
C HIS A 52 -4.96 12.68 -2.72
N PRO A 53 -3.91 12.33 -1.96
CA PRO A 53 -2.96 11.31 -2.40
C PRO A 53 -3.64 9.95 -2.41
N THR A 54 -3.55 9.25 -3.54
CA THR A 54 -4.14 7.93 -3.75
C THR A 54 -3.15 6.95 -4.41
N LEU A 55 -3.42 5.65 -4.26
CA LEU A 55 -2.68 4.57 -4.90
C LEU A 55 -3.55 3.82 -5.90
N SER A 56 -3.02 3.57 -7.09
CA SER A 56 -3.57 2.62 -8.05
C SER A 56 -3.35 1.17 -7.61
N SER A 57 -3.98 0.23 -8.30
CA SER A 57 -3.82 -1.21 -8.03
C SER A 57 -2.38 -1.70 -8.07
N ILE A 58 -1.61 -1.21 -9.05
CA ILE A 58 -0.19 -1.59 -9.21
C ILE A 58 0.63 -1.08 -8.04
N GLU A 59 0.45 0.19 -7.67
CA GLU A 59 1.18 0.81 -6.56
C GLU A 59 0.82 0.16 -5.22
N PHE A 60 -0.44 -0.20 -5.01
CA PHE A 60 -0.84 -0.96 -3.84
C PHE A 60 -0.18 -2.34 -3.78
N LEU A 61 -0.08 -3.05 -4.90
CA LEU A 61 0.58 -4.36 -4.94
C LEU A 61 2.05 -4.25 -4.56
N ASP A 62 2.75 -3.22 -5.02
CA ASP A 62 4.16 -3.03 -4.70
C ASP A 62 4.36 -2.67 -3.23
N LEU A 63 3.50 -1.78 -2.67
CA LEU A 63 3.45 -1.53 -1.24
C LEU A 63 3.22 -2.84 -0.46
N PHE A 64 2.23 -3.63 -0.87
CA PHE A 64 1.86 -4.85 -0.14
C PHE A 64 2.95 -5.93 -0.19
N LYS A 65 3.61 -6.10 -1.35
CA LYS A 65 4.75 -7.01 -1.49
C LYS A 65 5.84 -6.65 -0.52
N GLU A 66 6.30 -5.40 -0.53
CA GLU A 66 7.38 -4.92 0.34
C GLU A 66 7.07 -5.12 1.82
N MET A 67 5.83 -4.85 2.23
CA MET A 67 5.37 -5.04 3.60
C MET A 67 5.23 -6.52 4.00
N SER A 68 5.03 -7.41 3.04
CA SER A 68 4.79 -8.84 3.27
C SER A 68 6.02 -9.71 3.03
N THR A 69 7.01 -9.24 2.27
CA THR A 69 8.31 -9.91 2.13
C THR A 69 9.08 -9.82 3.43
N ARG A 70 9.06 -10.93 4.18
CA ARG A 70 10.00 -11.14 5.29
C ARG A 70 11.40 -11.35 4.70
N PRO A 71 12.41 -10.58 5.10
CA PRO A 71 13.80 -10.77 4.65
C PRO A 71 14.30 -12.21 4.86
N GLU A 72 13.81 -12.86 5.92
CA GLU A 72 14.04 -14.27 6.25
C GLU A 72 13.70 -15.23 5.10
N ILE A 73 12.62 -14.97 4.34
CA ILE A 73 12.17 -15.81 3.23
C ILE A 73 13.06 -15.59 1.99
N TYR A 74 13.52 -14.36 1.77
CA TYR A 74 14.46 -14.06 0.68
C TYR A 74 15.78 -14.82 0.89
N PHE A 75 16.28 -14.90 2.13
CA PHE A 75 17.46 -15.71 2.45
C PHE A 75 17.26 -17.21 2.19
N LEU A 76 16.03 -17.72 2.27
CA LEU A 76 15.73 -19.13 2.00
C LEU A 76 15.58 -19.44 0.50
N LEU A 77 15.14 -18.46 -0.32
CA LEU A 77 14.85 -18.66 -1.75
C LEU A 77 16.05 -18.41 -2.68
N VAL A 78 17.15 -17.84 -2.19
CA VAL A 78 18.36 -17.52 -2.98
C VAL A 78 19.47 -18.58 -2.79
N ARG A 79 19.14 -19.77 -2.25
CA ARG A 79 20.11 -20.87 -2.08
C ARG A 79 20.15 -21.82 -3.27
#